data_AF-A0A2E1M480-F1
#
_entry.id   AF-A0A2E1M480-F1
#
_cell.length_a   1.000
_cell.length_b   1.000
_cell.length_c   1.000
_cell.angle_alpha   90.00
_cell.angle_beta   90.00
_cell.angle_gamma   90.00
#
_symmetry.space_group_name_H-M   'P 1'
#
loop_
_entity.id
_entity.type
_entity.pdbx_description
1 polymer ?
#
loop_
_entity_poly.entity_id
_entity_poly.type
_entity_poly.pdbx_seq_one_letter_code
_entity_poly.pdbx_strand_id
1 'polypeptide(L)'
;ATNQGGATMGLTFDGNDPLGNIVLPFTGGYQNWVTVSRPLTVSPGVQVMRFENRGTSEFNLNWFDFSCDTFDCQKKPECPCLTIGDLDCDGQVGFSDALFVLNDWGSCSGCDTDLNGDSAVEFNDMLLLLSNWGICSE
;
A
#
# COMPACT_ATOMS: atom_id res chain seq x y z
N ALA A 1 15.28 -5.62 21.76
CA ALA A 1 15.90 -6.12 23.01
C ALA A 1 16.67 -4.98 23.69
N THR A 2 16.54 -4.80 25.00
CA THR A 2 17.30 -3.77 25.74
C THR A 2 17.54 -4.21 27.18
N ASN A 3 18.67 -3.79 27.77
CA ASN A 3 18.95 -3.93 29.19
C ASN A 3 18.66 -2.63 29.98
N GLN A 4 18.04 -1.62 29.35
CA GLN A 4 17.74 -0.33 29.94
C GLN A 4 16.21 -0.11 30.00
N GLY A 5 15.76 0.70 30.95
CA GLY A 5 14.39 1.25 30.92
C GLY A 5 14.30 2.44 29.96
N GLY A 6 13.08 2.81 29.55
CA GLY A 6 12.82 4.05 28.81
C GLY A 6 13.16 4.03 27.31
N ALA A 7 13.47 2.86 26.74
CA ALA A 7 13.64 2.72 25.29
C ALA A 7 12.33 3.09 24.57
N THR A 8 12.41 4.02 23.62
CA THR A 8 11.26 4.54 22.87
C THR A 8 11.64 4.65 21.41
N MET A 9 10.77 4.17 20.52
CA MET A 9 10.95 4.28 19.07
C MET A 9 9.78 5.02 18.42
N GLY A 10 9.97 5.45 17.18
CA GLY A 10 8.93 5.95 16.30
C GLY A 10 9.05 5.35 14.90
N LEU A 11 7.92 5.36 14.18
CA LEU A 11 7.81 4.96 12.78
C LEU A 11 7.04 6.04 12.02
N THR A 12 7.68 6.61 11.01
CA THR A 12 7.03 7.59 10.13
C THR A 12 6.94 7.08 8.70
N PHE A 13 5.91 7.51 7.98
CA PHE A 13 5.64 7.17 6.58
C PHE A 13 5.51 8.47 5.80
N ASP A 14 6.50 8.78 4.96
CA ASP A 14 6.64 10.07 4.27
C ASP A 14 6.50 11.30 5.18
N GLY A 15 7.00 11.18 6.42
CA GLY A 15 6.93 12.23 7.44
C GLY A 15 5.64 12.24 8.27
N ASN A 16 4.62 11.46 7.91
CA ASN A 16 3.45 11.24 8.77
C ASN A 16 3.79 10.28 9.91
N ASP A 17 3.31 10.59 11.13
CA ASP A 17 3.60 9.80 12.34
C ASP A 17 2.31 9.27 12.99
N PRO A 18 1.69 8.24 12.39
CA PRO A 18 0.39 7.73 12.85
C PRO A 18 0.48 6.97 14.19
N LEU A 19 1.67 6.51 14.59
CA LEU A 19 1.85 5.69 15.80
C LEU A 19 2.40 6.48 16.99
N GLY A 20 2.98 7.66 16.74
CA GLY A 20 3.67 8.46 17.74
C GLY A 20 4.80 7.68 18.41
N ASN A 21 4.96 7.90 19.72
CA ASN A 21 5.94 7.19 20.52
C ASN A 21 5.48 5.77 20.85
N ILE A 22 6.36 4.80 20.56
CA ILE A 22 6.20 3.38 20.89
C ILE A 22 7.21 3.05 21.99
N VAL A 23 6.70 2.79 23.19
CA VAL A 23 7.54 2.40 24.34
C VAL A 23 7.91 0.93 24.22
N LEU A 24 9.21 0.64 24.29
CA LEU A 24 9.74 -0.71 24.26
C LEU A 24 9.95 -1.23 25.69
N PRO A 25 9.47 -2.44 26.02
CA PRO A 25 9.63 -2.98 27.36
C PRO A 25 11.09 -3.39 27.63
N PHE A 26 11.49 -3.33 28.91
CA PHE A 26 12.75 -3.91 29.38
C PHE A 26 12.72 -5.43 29.17
N THR A 27 13.69 -5.96 28.43
CA THR A 27 13.73 -7.41 28.09
C THR A 27 14.69 -8.20 28.97
N GLY A 28 15.43 -7.56 29.88
CA GLY A 28 16.42 -8.23 30.73
C GLY A 28 17.80 -8.41 30.10
N GLY A 29 18.02 -7.90 28.88
CA GLY A 29 19.32 -8.04 28.20
C GLY A 29 19.26 -7.74 26.70
N TYR A 30 20.42 -7.42 26.11
CA TYR A 30 20.54 -7.11 24.67
C TYR A 30 20.30 -8.30 23.73
N GLN A 31 20.20 -9.51 24.27
CA GLN A 31 19.89 -10.75 23.53
C GLN A 31 18.63 -11.45 24.03
N ASN A 32 17.85 -10.78 24.88
CA ASN A 32 16.52 -11.26 25.29
C ASN A 32 15.47 -10.53 24.46
N TRP A 33 14.64 -11.28 23.73
CA TRP A 33 13.77 -10.73 22.69
C TRP A 33 12.30 -10.72 23.08
N VAL A 34 11.56 -9.75 22.55
CA VAL A 34 10.11 -9.61 22.65
C VAL A 34 9.60 -8.99 21.37
N THR A 35 8.38 -9.35 20.96
CA THR A 35 7.68 -8.74 19.84
C THR A 35 6.68 -7.71 20.38
N VAL A 36 6.67 -6.51 19.80
CA VAL A 36 5.70 -5.45 20.10
C VAL A 36 4.85 -5.23 18.86
N SER A 37 3.52 -5.39 18.99
CA SER A 37 2.56 -5.21 17.89
C SER A 37 1.68 -4.00 18.14
N ARG A 38 1.42 -3.20 17.10
CA ARG A 38 0.57 -1.99 17.13
C ARG A 38 -0.30 -1.97 15.88
N PRO A 39 -1.60 -1.65 15.98
CA PRO A 39 -2.41 -1.39 14.80
C PRO A 39 -1.90 -0.13 14.08
N LEU A 40 -1.79 -0.20 12.76
CA LEU A 40 -1.30 0.88 11.90
C LEU A 40 -2.31 1.14 10.79
N THR A 41 -2.62 2.40 10.54
CA THR A 41 -3.37 2.85 9.37
C THR A 41 -2.50 3.84 8.60
N VAL A 42 -2.31 3.58 7.31
CA VAL A 42 -1.53 4.42 6.38
C VAL A 42 -2.31 4.58 5.08
N SER A 43 -2.03 5.64 4.34
CA SER A 43 -2.57 5.80 2.99
C SER A 43 -2.02 4.71 2.05
N PRO A 44 -2.76 4.30 1.01
CA PRO A 44 -2.24 3.37 0.02
C PRO A 44 -1.11 4.00 -0.80
N GLY A 45 -0.27 3.14 -1.40
CA GLY A 45 0.83 3.55 -2.27
C GLY A 45 2.23 3.33 -1.67
N VAL A 46 3.25 3.50 -2.52
CA VAL A 46 4.66 3.38 -2.12
C VAL A 46 5.03 4.56 -1.24
N GLN A 47 5.55 4.27 -0.05
CA GLN A 47 5.93 5.26 0.96
C GLN A 47 7.31 4.95 1.52
N VAL A 48 8.06 5.99 1.89
CA VAL A 48 9.30 5.82 2.65
C VAL A 48 8.97 5.67 4.12
N MET A 49 9.17 4.46 4.64
CA MET A 49 9.14 4.21 6.08
C MET A 49 10.47 4.60 6.73
N ARG A 50 10.42 5.37 7.81
CA ARG A 50 11.59 5.72 8.61
C ARG A 50 11.43 5.22 10.04
N PHE A 51 12.46 4.50 10.49
CA PHE A 51 12.62 4.05 11.86
C PHE A 51 13.45 5.05 12.66
N GLU A 52 13.00 5.40 13.86
CA GLU A 52 13.67 6.40 14.71
C GLU A 52 13.81 5.89 16.15
N ASN A 53 15.02 5.95 16.72
CA ASN A 53 15.17 5.89 18.17
C ASN A 53 14.85 7.29 18.72
N ARG A 54 13.80 7.39 19.53
CA ARG A 54 13.30 8.64 20.11
C ARG A 54 13.53 8.74 21.61
N GLY A 55 14.02 7.67 22.23
CA GLY A 55 14.42 7.67 23.64
C GLY A 55 15.89 8.01 23.82
N THR A 56 16.33 8.02 25.08
CA THR A 56 17.75 8.14 25.46
C THR A 56 18.44 6.79 25.59
N SER A 57 17.68 5.70 25.49
CA SER A 57 18.15 4.34 25.73
C SER A 57 18.33 3.58 24.43
N GLU A 58 19.37 2.76 24.37
CA GLU A 58 19.67 1.91 23.21
C GLU A 58 18.85 0.62 23.25
N PHE A 59 18.59 0.06 22.06
CA PHE A 59 17.94 -1.23 21.90
C PHE A 59 18.41 -1.90 20.61
N ASN A 60 18.44 -3.24 20.61
CA ASN A 60 18.64 -4.04 19.41
C ASN A 60 17.30 -4.31 18.72
N LEU A 61 17.31 -4.24 17.39
CA LEU A 61 16.24 -4.69 16.50
C LEU A 61 16.70 -5.95 15.77
N ASN A 62 15.79 -6.91 15.58
CA ASN A 62 16.07 -8.11 14.79
C ASN A 62 15.31 -8.04 13.46
N TRP A 63 13.98 -8.04 13.55
CA TRP A 63 13.08 -7.97 12.41
C TRP A 63 11.90 -7.05 12.74
N PHE A 64 11.19 -6.64 11.69
CA PHE A 64 9.84 -6.10 11.75
C PHE A 64 9.01 -6.80 10.67
N ASP A 65 7.70 -6.82 10.86
CA ASP A 65 6.76 -7.42 9.92
C ASP A 65 5.46 -6.62 9.92
N PHE A 66 4.73 -6.68 8.80
CA PHE A 66 3.39 -6.11 8.69
C PHE A 66 2.40 -7.23 8.45
N SER A 67 1.43 -7.35 9.34
CA SER A 67 0.27 -8.24 9.17
C SER A 67 -0.99 -7.39 9.12
N CYS A 68 -1.87 -7.66 8.16
CA CYS A 68 -3.19 -7.06 8.15
C CYS A 68 -4.21 -8.03 8.72
N ASP A 69 -5.08 -7.50 9.57
CA ASP A 69 -6.15 -8.27 10.21
C ASP A 69 -7.39 -8.39 9.31
N THR A 70 -7.47 -7.60 8.23
CA THR A 70 -8.63 -7.53 7.33
C THR A 70 -8.26 -7.92 5.89
N PHE A 71 -9.29 -8.37 5.15
CA PHE A 71 -9.25 -8.69 3.71
C PHE A 71 -8.69 -7.56 2.81
N ASP A 72 -8.50 -6.34 3.35
CA ASP A 72 -8.04 -5.15 2.65
C ASP A 72 -6.57 -5.23 2.18
N CYS A 73 -5.72 -6.05 2.81
CA CYS A 73 -4.32 -6.19 2.40
C CYS A 73 -3.96 -7.54 1.79
N GLN A 74 -4.94 -8.42 1.59
CA GLN A 74 -4.69 -9.73 0.99
C GLN A 74 -5.47 -9.80 -0.30
N LYS A 75 -4.75 -9.68 -1.41
CA LYS A 75 -5.24 -9.72 -2.79
C LYS A 75 -5.92 -8.41 -3.20
N LYS A 76 -5.39 -7.73 -4.24
CA LYS A 76 -6.26 -6.95 -5.16
C LYS A 76 -7.42 -7.93 -5.44
N PRO A 77 -8.69 -7.64 -5.10
CA PRO A 77 -9.79 -8.49 -5.55
C PRO A 77 -9.55 -8.76 -7.04
N GLU A 78 -9.77 -10.00 -7.50
CA GLU A 78 -9.68 -10.27 -8.94
C GLU A 78 -10.57 -9.24 -9.59
N CYS A 79 -9.92 -8.28 -10.25
CA CYS A 79 -10.56 -7.05 -10.65
C CYS A 79 -11.58 -7.49 -11.68
N PRO A 80 -12.88 -7.44 -11.34
CA PRO A 80 -13.91 -7.90 -12.25
C PRO A 80 -13.62 -7.22 -13.57
N CYS A 81 -13.64 -7.95 -14.69
CA CYS A 81 -13.59 -7.31 -16.00
C CYS A 81 -12.39 -6.35 -16.28
N LEU A 82 -11.24 -6.49 -15.61
CA LEU A 82 -10.03 -5.66 -15.82
C LEU A 82 -9.64 -5.54 -17.30
N THR A 83 -9.76 -6.64 -18.05
CA THR A 83 -9.43 -6.69 -19.48
C THR A 83 -10.38 -5.90 -20.36
N ILE A 84 -11.52 -5.44 -19.82
CA ILE A 84 -12.51 -4.64 -20.54
C ILE A 84 -12.71 -3.23 -19.95
N GLY A 85 -12.02 -2.89 -18.84
CA GLY A 85 -11.85 -1.48 -18.43
C GLY A 85 -12.22 -1.11 -16.99
N ASP A 86 -12.48 -2.05 -16.08
CA ASP A 86 -12.58 -1.75 -14.64
C ASP A 86 -11.17 -1.70 -14.06
N LEU A 87 -10.64 -0.48 -13.95
CA LEU A 87 -9.25 -0.17 -13.62
C LEU A 87 -9.09 0.15 -12.13
N ASP A 88 -10.16 0.62 -11.49
CA ASP A 88 -10.20 0.90 -10.04
C ASP A 88 -10.77 -0.26 -9.19
N CYS A 89 -11.30 -1.29 -9.84
CA CYS A 89 -11.83 -2.54 -9.30
C CYS A 89 -13.08 -2.36 -8.42
N ASP A 90 -13.92 -1.37 -8.74
CA ASP A 90 -15.19 -1.12 -8.06
C ASP A 90 -16.35 -2.01 -8.57
N GLY A 91 -16.10 -2.83 -9.60
CA GLY A 91 -17.10 -3.70 -10.24
C GLY A 91 -17.90 -3.02 -11.35
N GLN A 92 -17.51 -1.82 -11.78
CA GLN A 92 -18.09 -1.08 -12.88
C GLN A 92 -16.99 -0.54 -13.79
N VAL A 93 -17.29 -0.44 -15.08
CA VAL A 93 -16.53 0.40 -16.01
C VAL A 93 -17.24 1.75 -16.08
N GLY A 94 -16.61 2.78 -15.52
CA GLY A 94 -17.22 4.08 -15.29
C GLY A 94 -16.25 5.26 -15.39
N PHE A 95 -16.69 6.38 -14.81
CA PHE A 95 -15.95 7.65 -14.91
C PHE A 95 -14.64 7.62 -14.12
N SER A 96 -14.59 6.89 -13.02
CA SER A 96 -13.36 6.72 -12.26
C SER A 96 -12.31 5.97 -13.07
N ASP A 97 -12.68 4.94 -13.82
CA ASP A 97 -11.78 4.22 -14.73
C ASP A 97 -11.28 5.10 -15.88
N ALA A 98 -12.16 5.94 -16.43
CA ALA A 98 -11.77 6.90 -17.46
C ALA A 98 -10.67 7.85 -16.98
N LEU A 99 -10.62 8.18 -15.68
CA LEU A 99 -9.55 9.00 -15.13
C LEU A 99 -8.20 8.27 -15.11
N PHE A 100 -8.17 6.95 -14.96
CA PHE A 100 -6.93 6.16 -15.07
C PHE A 100 -6.37 6.22 -16.49
N VAL A 101 -7.21 5.97 -17.50
CA VAL A 101 -6.80 6.09 -18.91
C VAL A 101 -6.29 7.49 -19.23
N LEU A 102 -7.00 8.54 -18.78
CA LEU A 102 -6.58 9.93 -18.99
C LEU A 102 -5.29 10.31 -18.25
N ASN A 103 -5.03 9.72 -17.08
CA ASN A 103 -3.82 9.97 -16.31
C ASN A 103 -2.58 9.35 -16.95
N ASP A 104 -2.73 8.15 -17.54
CA ASP A 104 -1.62 7.35 -18.05
C ASP A 104 -1.36 7.54 -19.56
N TRP A 105 -1.98 8.56 -20.17
CA TRP A 105 -1.93 8.86 -21.60
C TRP A 105 -0.49 8.94 -22.15
N GLY A 106 -0.21 8.19 -23.21
CA GLY A 106 1.10 8.10 -23.84
C GLY A 106 1.63 6.66 -23.89
N SER A 107 2.94 6.50 -24.08
CA SER A 107 3.54 5.16 -24.18
C SER A 107 3.45 4.41 -22.86
N CYS A 108 2.95 3.18 -22.91
CA CYS A 108 2.77 2.36 -21.73
C CYS A 108 3.01 0.89 -22.07
N SER A 109 3.98 0.24 -21.44
CA SER A 109 4.32 -1.16 -21.74
C SER A 109 3.87 -2.06 -20.58
N GLY A 110 2.72 -2.72 -20.74
CA GLY A 110 2.19 -3.69 -19.78
C GLY A 110 1.51 -3.08 -18.55
N CYS A 111 0.91 -1.89 -18.71
CA CYS A 111 0.00 -1.32 -17.72
C CYS A 111 -1.44 -1.74 -18.00
N ASP A 112 -2.27 -1.70 -16.96
CA ASP A 112 -3.69 -2.08 -17.04
C ASP A 112 -4.50 -1.10 -17.93
N THR A 113 -4.03 0.13 -18.15
CA THR A 113 -4.71 1.17 -18.93
C THR A 113 -4.52 1.06 -20.46
N ASP A 114 -3.56 0.24 -20.92
CA ASP A 114 -3.39 -0.14 -22.34
C ASP A 114 -4.32 -1.34 -22.62
N LEU A 115 -5.57 -1.02 -22.94
CA LEU A 115 -6.66 -2.00 -23.03
C LEU A 115 -6.59 -2.80 -24.33
N ASN A 116 -5.95 -2.28 -25.38
CA ASN A 116 -5.80 -2.97 -26.66
C ASN A 116 -4.46 -3.72 -26.78
N GLY A 117 -3.51 -3.49 -25.88
CA GLY A 117 -2.21 -4.13 -25.81
C GLY A 117 -1.21 -3.64 -26.88
N ASP A 118 -1.37 -2.44 -27.41
CA ASP A 118 -0.53 -1.89 -28.49
C ASP A 118 0.67 -1.08 -27.99
N SER A 119 0.91 -1.10 -26.68
CA SER A 119 1.99 -0.39 -25.98
C SER A 119 1.81 1.14 -25.91
N ALA A 120 0.59 1.63 -26.12
CA ALA A 120 0.20 3.02 -25.90
C ALA A 120 -1.14 3.08 -25.14
N VAL A 121 -1.31 4.15 -24.35
CA VAL A 121 -2.59 4.57 -23.78
C VAL A 121 -3.03 5.79 -24.56
N GLU A 122 -4.08 5.62 -25.34
CA GLU A 122 -4.50 6.59 -26.33
C GLU A 122 -6.02 6.54 -26.56
N PHE A 123 -6.48 7.19 -27.62
CA PHE A 123 -7.91 7.29 -27.89
C PHE A 123 -8.56 5.92 -28.13
N ASN A 124 -7.81 4.94 -28.63
CA ASN A 124 -8.31 3.59 -28.86
C ASN A 124 -8.64 2.88 -27.53
N ASP A 125 -7.85 3.07 -26.48
CA ASP A 125 -8.12 2.54 -25.14
C ASP A 125 -9.34 3.21 -24.53
N MET A 126 -9.46 4.53 -24.68
CA MET A 126 -10.65 5.27 -24.24
C MET A 126 -11.92 4.76 -24.93
N LEU A 127 -11.85 4.42 -26.22
CA LEU A 127 -12.99 3.83 -26.94
C LEU A 127 -13.33 2.43 -26.42
N LEU A 128 -12.33 1.61 -26.09
CA LEU A 128 -12.55 0.29 -25.49
C LEU A 128 -13.23 0.42 -24.12
N LEU A 129 -12.73 1.31 -23.27
CA LEU A 129 -13.34 1.59 -21.97
C LEU A 129 -14.81 2.03 -22.13
N LEU A 130 -15.07 3.02 -22.99
CA LEU A 130 -16.43 3.52 -23.24
C LEU A 130 -17.35 2.47 -23.87
N SER A 131 -16.81 1.48 -24.60
CA SER A 131 -17.60 0.40 -25.20
C SER A 131 -18.15 -0.59 -24.17
N ASN A 132 -17.51 -0.67 -23.00
CA ASN A 132 -17.86 -1.60 -21.92
C ASN A 132 -18.51 -0.89 -20.72
N TRP A 133 -18.94 0.36 -20.88
CA TRP A 133 -19.47 1.19 -19.79
C TRP A 133 -20.67 0.56 -19.08
N GLY A 134 -20.58 0.44 -17.75
CA GLY A 134 -21.63 -0.14 -16.92
C GLY A 134 -21.10 -1.12 -15.88
N ILE A 135 -22.02 -1.83 -15.22
CA ILE A 135 -21.68 -2.86 -14.23
C ILE A 135 -21.05 -4.05 -14.94
N CYS A 136 -20.00 -4.60 -14.35
CA CYS A 136 -19.41 -5.84 -14.82
C CYS A 136 -20.27 -7.03 -14.39
N SER A 137 -21.13 -7.48 -15.29
CA SER A 137 -21.75 -8.80 -15.20
C SER A 137 -20.77 -9.83 -15.75
N GLU A 138 -20.45 -10.86 -14.95
CA GLU A 138 -19.67 -12.03 -15.42
C GLU A 138 -20.27 -12.67 -16.69
#